data_AF-A0A0P6XBD4-F1
#
_entry.id   AF-A0A0P6XBD4-F1
#
_cell.length_a   1.000
_cell.length_b   1.000
_cell.length_c   1.000
_cell.angle_alpha   90.00
_cell.angle_beta   90.00
_cell.angle_gamma   90.00
#
_symmetry.space_group_name_H-M   'P 1'
#
loop_
_entity.id
_entity.type
_entity.pdbx_description
1 polymer ?
#
loop_
_entity_poly.entity_id
_entity_poly.type
_entity_poly.pdbx_seq_one_letter_code
_entity_poly.pdbx_strand_id
1 'polypeptide(L)'
;MGDILFTSLSLFFRVISFIVIIDVLLSYFMSPYHPVRSFLDKIVEPLLDPIRRVVPSMAGLDFSPVILIIILQVLESIAASLTRGM
;
A
#
# COMPACT_ATOMS: atom_id res chain seq x y z
N MET A 1 -10.24 7.96 24.24
CA MET A 1 -10.22 8.70 22.95
C MET A 1 -9.00 8.31 22.12
N GLY A 2 -7.79 8.27 22.72
CA GLY A 2 -6.56 7.81 22.04
C GLY A 2 -6.68 6.42 21.40
N ASP A 3 -7.36 5.46 22.06
CA ASP A 3 -7.55 4.11 21.52
C ASP A 3 -8.37 4.06 20.23
N ILE A 4 -9.40 4.92 20.12
CA ILE A 4 -10.26 5.00 18.92
C ILE A 4 -9.48 5.60 17.76
N LEU A 5 -8.68 6.63 18.02
CA LEU A 5 -7.81 7.26 17.03
C LEU A 5 -6.75 6.27 16.53
N PHE A 6 -6.08 5.59 17.46
CA PHE A 6 -5.11 4.54 17.15
C PHE A 6 -5.75 3.43 16.29
N THR A 7 -6.91 2.92 16.69
CA THR A 7 -7.60 1.84 15.97
C THR A 7 -8.00 2.28 14.56
N SER A 8 -8.54 3.49 14.41
CA SER A 8 -8.97 4.01 13.11
C SER A 8 -7.78 4.20 12.16
N LEU A 9 -6.65 4.66 12.69
CA LEU A 9 -5.43 4.90 11.93
C LEU A 9 -4.77 3.57 11.50
N SER A 10 -4.63 2.63 12.43
CA SER A 10 -4.15 1.28 12.11
C SER A 10 -5.03 0.57 11.08
N LEU A 11 -6.36 0.73 11.19
CA LEU A 11 -7.30 0.18 10.20
C LEU A 11 -7.03 0.79 8.82
N PHE A 12 -6.83 2.11 8.73
CA PHE A 12 -6.53 2.80 7.48
C PHE A 12 -5.27 2.25 6.80
N PHE A 13 -4.14 2.19 7.50
CA PHE A 13 -2.88 1.66 6.95
C PHE A 13 -3.01 0.20 6.51
N ARG A 14 -3.72 -0.61 7.29
CA ARG A 14 -3.95 -2.02 6.98
C ARG A 14 -4.83 -2.20 5.74
N VAL A 15 -5.90 -1.40 5.60
CA VAL A 15 -6.76 -1.44 4.41
C VAL A 15 -6.00 -1.07 3.15
N ILE A 16 -5.20 0.02 3.18
CA ILE A 16 -4.38 0.41 2.03
C ILE A 16 -3.37 -0.69 1.69
N SER A 17 -2.71 -1.27 2.69
CA SER A 17 -1.77 -2.38 2.47
C SER A 17 -2.45 -3.59 1.82
N PHE A 18 -3.67 -3.94 2.25
CA PHE A 18 -4.46 -5.00 1.62
C PHE A 18 -4.85 -4.68 0.19
N ILE A 19 -5.24 -3.43 -0.10
CA ILE A 19 -5.57 -2.99 -1.46
C ILE A 19 -4.34 -3.16 -2.38
N VAL A 20 -3.15 -2.75 -1.93
CA VAL A 20 -1.89 -2.94 -2.68
C VAL A 20 -1.62 -4.42 -2.93
N ILE A 21 -1.79 -5.29 -1.93
CA ILE A 21 -1.59 -6.74 -2.10
C ILE A 21 -2.59 -7.31 -3.12
N ILE A 22 -3.87 -6.97 -2.99
CA ILE A 22 -4.92 -7.46 -3.89
C ILE A 22 -4.65 -6.99 -5.31
N ASP A 23 -4.32 -5.71 -5.50
CA ASP A 23 -3.99 -5.13 -6.80
C ASP A 23 -2.85 -5.87 -7.48
N VAL A 24 -1.74 -6.08 -6.76
CA VAL A 24 -0.59 -6.81 -7.27
C VAL A 24 -0.96 -8.23 -7.63
N LEU A 25 -1.66 -8.96 -6.75
CA LEU A 25 -2.09 -10.33 -7.05
C LEU A 25 -2.99 -10.36 -8.29
N LEU A 26 -3.99 -9.49 -8.37
CA LEU A 26 -4.87 -9.38 -9.55
C LEU A 26 -4.08 -9.00 -10.80
N SER A 27 -3.00 -8.22 -10.69
CA SER A 27 -2.17 -7.84 -11.82
C SER A 27 -1.51 -9.04 -12.53
N TYR A 28 -1.22 -10.12 -11.78
CA TYR A 28 -0.68 -11.37 -12.32
C TYR A 28 -1.74 -12.27 -12.95
N PHE A 29 -2.98 -12.25 -12.46
CA PHE A 29 -4.03 -13.20 -12.88
C PHE A 29 -5.10 -12.61 -13.80
N MET A 30 -5.23 -11.29 -13.86
CA MET A 30 -6.34 -10.60 -14.51
C MET A 30 -5.85 -9.60 -15.56
N SER A 31 -6.60 -9.40 -16.64
CA SER A 31 -6.26 -8.43 -17.68
C SER A 31 -6.26 -6.98 -17.14
N PRO A 32 -5.32 -6.11 -17.56
CA PRO A 32 -5.29 -4.69 -17.16
C PRO A 32 -6.55 -3.91 -17.55
N TYR A 33 -7.31 -4.39 -18.54
CA TYR A 33 -8.56 -3.77 -18.97
C TYR A 33 -9.78 -4.18 -18.12
N HIS A 34 -9.61 -5.09 -17.15
CA HIS A 34 -10.71 -5.51 -16.30
C HIS A 34 -11.13 -4.36 -15.37
N PRO A 35 -12.43 -4.02 -15.26
CA PRO A 35 -12.89 -2.84 -14.53
C PRO A 35 -12.42 -2.79 -13.07
N VAL A 36 -12.42 -3.93 -12.37
CA VAL A 36 -11.97 -4.02 -10.98
C VAL A 36 -10.47 -3.76 -10.86
N ARG A 37 -9.66 -4.34 -11.77
CA ARG A 37 -8.21 -4.13 -11.77
C ARG A 37 -7.88 -2.67 -12.11
N SER A 38 -8.46 -2.12 -13.18
CA SER A 38 -8.24 -0.72 -13.57
C SER A 38 -8.67 0.27 -12.48
N PHE A 39 -9.68 -0.06 -11.67
CA PHE A 39 -10.06 0.75 -10.51
C PHE A 39 -9.01 0.71 -9.40
N LEU A 40 -8.48 -0.47 -9.08
CA LEU A 40 -7.43 -0.64 -8.07
C LEU A 40 -6.11 -0.02 -8.51
N ASP A 41 -5.71 -0.22 -9.77
CA ASP A 41 -4.52 0.39 -10.37
C ASP A 41 -4.55 1.92 -10.17
N LYS A 42 -5.70 2.58 -10.38
CA LYS A 42 -5.84 4.04 -10.16
C LYS A 42 -5.60 4.50 -8.72
N ILE A 43 -5.83 3.62 -7.74
CA ILE A 43 -5.59 3.91 -6.32
C ILE A 43 -4.13 3.63 -5.98
N VAL A 44 -3.57 2.56 -6.53
CA VAL A 44 -2.27 2.01 -6.14
C VAL A 44 -1.11 2.62 -6.95
N GLU A 45 -1.30 2.88 -8.26
CA GLU A 45 -0.28 3.47 -9.14
C GLU A 45 0.30 4.79 -8.62
N PRO A 46 -0.48 5.77 -8.14
CA PRO A 46 0.09 7.01 -7.60
C PRO A 46 1.05 6.80 -6.42
N LEU A 47 0.88 5.69 -5.68
CA LEU A 47 1.73 5.30 -4.56
C LEU A 47 2.95 4.49 -5.02
N LEU A 48 2.80 3.64 -6.05
CA LEU A 48 3.88 2.81 -6.60
C LEU A 48 4.81 3.57 -7.55
N ASP A 49 4.28 4.48 -8.38
CA ASP A 49 5.03 5.20 -9.41
C ASP A 49 6.26 5.94 -8.88
N PRO A 50 6.18 6.70 -7.76
CA PRO A 50 7.35 7.32 -7.16
C PRO A 50 8.41 6.30 -6.74
N ILE A 51 7.99 5.13 -6.27
CA ILE A 51 8.89 4.06 -5.82
C ILE A 51 9.54 3.40 -7.04
N ARG A 52 8.79 3.11 -8.10
CA ARG A 52 9.29 2.54 -9.36
C ARG A 52 10.30 3.43 -10.07
N ARG A 53 10.20 4.76 -9.90
CA ARG A 53 11.20 5.70 -10.43
C ARG A 53 12.56 5.58 -9.75
N VAL A 54 12.58 5.17 -8.48
CA VAL A 54 13.82 5.00 -7.69
C VAL A 54 14.33 3.56 -7.77
N VAL A 55 13.40 2.60 -7.75
CA VAL A 55 13.69 1.17 -7.75
C VAL A 55 13.37 0.60 -9.12
N PRO A 56 14.38 0.36 -9.97
CA PRO A 56 14.16 -0.23 -11.28
C PRO A 56 13.58 -1.65 -11.13
N SER A 57 12.71 -2.03 -12.05
CA SER A 57 12.17 -3.38 -12.14
C SER A 57 13.31 -4.38 -12.33
N MET A 58 13.53 -5.27 -11.37
CA MET A 58 14.59 -6.28 -11.44
C MET A 58 14.02 -7.59 -11.96
N ALA A 59 14.62 -8.14 -13.02
CA ALA A 59 14.26 -9.43 -13.60
C ALA A 59 12.77 -9.58 -14.00
N GLY A 60 12.12 -8.49 -14.41
CA GLY A 60 10.70 -8.49 -14.81
C GLY A 60 9.72 -8.59 -13.63
N LEU A 61 10.21 -8.59 -12.39
CA LEU A 61 9.40 -8.53 -11.19
C LEU A 61 9.39 -7.10 -10.64
N ASP A 62 8.20 -6.66 -10.23
CA ASP A 62 8.00 -5.38 -9.58
C ASP A 62 8.09 -5.54 -8.07
N PHE A 63 9.19 -5.07 -7.48
CA PHE A 63 9.41 -5.04 -6.02
C PHE A 63 8.83 -3.79 -5.37
N SER A 64 8.36 -2.80 -6.15
CA SER A 64 7.79 -1.57 -5.60
C SER A 64 6.61 -1.79 -4.63
N PRO A 65 5.75 -2.82 -4.79
CA PRO A 65 4.65 -3.02 -3.84
C PRO A 65 5.11 -3.50 -2.47
N VAL A 66 6.14 -4.34 -2.42
CA VAL A 66 6.74 -4.78 -1.14
C VAL A 66 7.33 -3.57 -0.42
N ILE A 67 8.03 -2.71 -1.15
CA ILE A 67 8.59 -1.47 -0.60
C ILE A 67 7.49 -0.54 -0.10
N LEU A 68 6.40 -0.37 -0.87
CA LEU A 68 5.25 0.42 -0.45
C LEU A 68 4.66 -0.11 0.86
N ILE A 69 4.47 -1.42 0.97
CA ILE A 69 3.95 -2.06 2.19
C ILE A 69 4.86 -1.80 3.39
N ILE A 70 6.19 -1.89 3.21
CA ILE A 70 7.15 -1.57 4.28
C ILE A 70 7.04 -0.10 4.69
N ILE A 71 6.96 0.83 3.73
CA ILE A 71 6.78 2.26 4.00
C ILE A 71 5.49 2.49 4.81
N LEU A 72 4.38 1.87 4.41
CA LEU A 72 3.11 1.97 5.12
C LEU A 72 3.21 1.45 6.56
N GLN A 73 3.90 0.34 6.80
CA GLN A 73 4.10 -0.20 8.16
C GLN A 73 4.97 0.71 9.04
N VAL A 74 6.01 1.32 8.46
CA VAL A 74 6.85 2.30 9.17
C VAL A 74 6.04 3.54 9.53
N LEU A 75 5.26 4.06 8.58
CA LEU A 75 4.37 5.20 8.82
C LEU A 75 3.31 4.89 9.88
N GLU A 76 2.70 3.71 9.82
CA GLU A 76 1.77 3.24 10.85
C GLU A 76 2.45 3.19 12.22
N SER A 77 3.66 2.65 12.31
CA SER A 77 4.41 2.52 13.57
C SER A 77 4.75 3.89 14.18
N ILE A 78 5.14 4.85 13.34
CA ILE A 78 5.39 6.24 13.76
C ILE A 78 4.10 6.90 14.21
N ALA A 79 3.01 6.75 13.47
CA ALA A 79 1.75 7.37 13.83
C ALA A 79 1.12 6.72 15.09
N ALA A 80 1.36 5.43 15.28
CA ALA A 80 1.02 4.68 16.48
C ALA A 80 1.81 5.15 17.71
N SER A 81 3.10 5.45 17.56
CA SER A 81 3.90 5.93 18.70
C SER A 81 3.47 7.33 19.14
N LEU A 82 3.08 8.19 18.21
CA LEU A 82 2.53 9.52 18.50
C LEU A 82 1.19 9.44 19.24
N THR A 83 0.29 8.54 18.83
CA THR A 83 -1.03 8.40 19.44
C THR A 83 -1.01 7.70 20.80
N ARG A 84 -0.02 6.83 21.06
CA ARG A 84 0.18 6.19 22.38
C ARG A 84 0.91 7.06 23.39
N GLY A 85 1.65 8.07 22.93
CA GLY A 85 2.36 9.03 23.79
C GLY A 85 1.50 10.21 24.27
N MET A 86 0.27 10.34 23.77
CA MET A 86 -0.73 11.34 24.16
C MET A 86 -1.72 10.78 25.16
#